data_AF-A0A7Y5K6B9-F1
#
_entry.id   AF-A0A7Y5K6B9-F1
#
_cell.length_a   1.000
_cell.length_b   1.000
_cell.length_c   1.000
_cell.angle_alpha   90.00
_cell.angle_beta   90.00
_cell.angle_gamma   90.00
#
_symmetry.space_group_name_H-M   'P 1'
#
loop_
_entity.id
_entity.type
_entity.pdbx_description
1 polymer ?
#
loop_
_entity_poly.entity_id
_entity_poly.type
_entity_poly.pdbx_seq_one_letter_code
_entity_poly.pdbx_strand_id
1 'polypeptide(L)'
;ECAAYRALDEREKCAAFFNCWTRKEAYIKARGAGLSFPLAQFDVAFAPGEETRLLRVRGDAGETARWSLMALHPANGYAAALAVAGQEARLSCWQWR
;
A
#
# COMPACT_ATOMS: atom_id res chain seq x y z
N GLU A 1 -1.06 -12.81 0.68
CA GLU A 1 0.26 -12.14 0.79
C GLU A 1 1.45 -13.11 0.96
N CYS A 2 1.52 -13.95 2.00
CA CYS A 2 2.72 -14.76 2.31
C CYS A 2 3.22 -15.71 1.19
N ALA A 3 2.33 -16.41 0.49
CA ALA A 3 2.73 -17.31 -0.60
C ALA A 3 3.30 -16.53 -1.80
N ALA A 4 2.60 -15.47 -2.21
CA ALA A 4 3.04 -14.58 -3.30
C ALA A 4 4.39 -13.91 -2.98
N TYR A 5 4.60 -13.46 -1.74
CA TYR A 5 5.89 -12.90 -1.31
C TYR A 5 7.04 -13.91 -1.38
N ARG A 6 6.79 -15.16 -0.94
CA ARG A 6 7.81 -16.22 -0.97
C ARG A 6 8.21 -16.63 -2.38
N ALA A 7 7.30 -16.47 -3.34
CA ALA A 7 7.53 -16.78 -4.76
C ALA A 7 8.31 -15.70 -5.52
N LEU A 8 8.56 -14.52 -4.91
CA LEU A 8 9.38 -13.48 -5.52
C LEU A 8 10.86 -13.86 -5.55
N ASP A 9 11.59 -13.27 -6.50
CA ASP A 9 13.04 -13.33 -6.52
C ASP A 9 13.63 -12.68 -5.26
N GLU A 10 14.75 -13.21 -4.75
CA GLU A 10 15.40 -12.69 -3.54
C GLU A 10 15.72 -11.19 -3.63
N ARG A 11 16.04 -10.70 -4.84
CA ARG A 11 16.35 -9.28 -5.11
C ARG A 11 15.13 -8.37 -4.96
N GLU A 12 13.93 -8.91 -5.11
CA GLU A 12 12.67 -8.18 -5.09
C GLU A 12 12.02 -8.17 -3.70
N LYS A 13 12.32 -9.17 -2.87
CA LYS A 13 11.72 -9.35 -1.55
C LYS A 13 11.82 -8.13 -0.65
N CYS A 14 12.97 -7.46 -0.61
CA CYS A 14 13.14 -6.26 0.22
C CYS A 14 12.18 -5.14 -0.21
N ALA A 15 12.14 -4.81 -1.51
CA ALA A 15 11.24 -3.79 -2.04
C ALA A 15 9.76 -4.18 -1.86
N ALA A 16 9.41 -5.45 -2.11
CA ALA A 16 8.08 -5.99 -1.92
C ALA A 16 7.59 -5.88 -0.47
N PHE A 17 8.46 -6.16 0.50
CA PHE A 17 8.15 -6.05 1.92
C PHE A 17 7.81 -4.60 2.29
N PHE A 18 8.66 -3.63 1.93
CA PHE A 18 8.41 -2.23 2.25
C PHE A 18 7.23 -1.64 1.49
N ASN A 19 6.98 -2.07 0.24
CA ASN A 19 5.75 -1.75 -0.48
C ASN A 19 4.52 -2.22 0.29
N CYS A 20 4.49 -3.51 0.68
CA CYS A 20 3.39 -4.08 1.43
C CYS A 20 3.16 -3.31 2.75
N TRP A 21 4.23 -3.16 3.54
CA TRP A 21 4.18 -2.50 4.84
C TRP A 21 3.63 -1.07 4.74
N THR A 22 4.24 -0.24 3.88
CA THR A 22 3.88 1.19 3.78
C THR A 22 2.45 1.39 3.27
N ARG A 23 2.01 0.58 2.30
CA ARG A 23 0.63 0.62 1.77
C ARG A 23 -0.39 0.23 2.84
N LYS A 24 -0.11 -0.82 3.63
CA LYS A 24 -1.01 -1.24 4.71
C LYS A 24 -1.09 -0.20 5.83
N GLU A 25 0.05 0.36 6.23
CA GLU A 25 0.12 1.43 7.21
C GLU A 25 -0.61 2.70 6.74
N ALA A 26 -0.44 3.11 5.48
CA ALA A 26 -1.12 4.27 4.93
C ALA A 26 -2.65 4.11 5.00
N TYR A 27 -3.17 2.94 4.62
CA TYR A 27 -4.59 2.65 4.69
C TYR A 27 -5.13 2.63 6.14
N ILE A 28 -4.43 1.99 7.07
CA ILE A 28 -4.82 1.96 8.49
C ILE A 28 -4.84 3.38 9.07
N LYS A 29 -3.82 4.18 8.78
CA LYS A 29 -3.71 5.57 9.24
C LYS A 29 -4.84 6.42 8.68
N ALA A 30 -5.14 6.29 7.39
CA ALA A 30 -6.22 7.05 6.76
C ALA A 30 -7.61 6.65 7.29
N ARG A 31 -7.81 5.38 7.67
CA ARG A 31 -9.05 4.92 8.34
C ARG A 31 -9.17 5.33 9.81
N GLY A 32 -8.09 5.77 10.44
CA GLY A 32 -8.08 6.09 11.87
C GLY A 32 -8.29 4.88 12.79
N ALA A 33 -8.07 3.65 12.30
CA ALA A 33 -8.38 2.41 13.03
C ALA A 33 -7.32 2.02 14.08
N GLY A 34 -6.16 2.69 14.09
CA GLY A 34 -5.06 2.41 14.99
C GLY A 34 -4.41 1.03 14.78
N LEU A 35 -3.52 0.65 15.69
CA LEU A 35 -2.74 -0.60 15.61
C LEU A 35 -3.59 -1.87 15.80
N SER A 36 -4.82 -1.73 16.29
CA SER A 36 -5.74 -2.85 16.53
C SER A 36 -6.40 -3.37 15.25
N PHE A 37 -6.23 -2.68 14.11
CA PHE A 37 -6.81 -3.12 12.85
C PHE A 37 -6.09 -4.36 12.31
N PRO A 38 -6.75 -5.52 12.16
CA PRO A 38 -6.02 -6.76 11.87
C PRO A 38 -5.47 -6.75 10.44
N LEU A 39 -4.14 -6.79 10.31
CA LEU A 39 -3.45 -6.75 9.02
C LEU A 39 -3.87 -7.88 8.06
N ALA A 40 -4.32 -9.03 8.58
CA ALA A 40 -4.81 -10.15 7.75
C ALA A 40 -6.20 -9.90 7.13
N GLN A 41 -6.94 -8.88 7.56
CA GLN A 41 -8.27 -8.61 7.03
C GLN A 41 -8.24 -8.01 5.63
N PHE A 42 -7.12 -7.45 5.18
CA PHE A 42 -7.03 -6.80 3.89
C PHE A 42 -5.68 -7.08 3.22
N ASP A 43 -5.70 -7.06 1.89
CA ASP A 43 -4.53 -7.28 1.06
C ASP A 43 -4.26 -6.06 0.19
N VAL A 44 -3.00 -5.74 -0.01
CA VAL A 44 -2.54 -4.69 -0.94
C VAL A 44 -1.69 -5.32 -2.04
N ALA A 45 -1.67 -4.70 -3.22
CA ALA A 45 -0.64 -4.99 -4.22
C ALA A 45 0.71 -4.67 -3.60
N PHE A 46 1.75 -5.45 -3.89
CA PHE A 46 3.08 -5.22 -3.28
C PHE A 46 4.27 -5.63 -4.17
N ALA A 47 4.05 -6.41 -5.22
CA ALA A 47 5.15 -6.81 -6.09
C ALA A 47 5.78 -5.58 -6.77
N PRO A 48 7.12 -5.54 -6.95
CA PRO A 48 7.75 -4.46 -7.71
C PRO A 48 7.17 -4.37 -9.13
N GLY A 49 6.93 -3.16 -9.61
CA GLY A 49 6.30 -2.92 -10.92
C GLY A 49 4.79 -3.17 -10.99
N GLU A 50 4.19 -3.76 -9.96
CA GLU A 50 2.73 -3.90 -9.88
C GLU A 50 2.09 -2.54 -9.53
N GLU A 51 0.99 -2.22 -10.22
CA GLU A 51 0.15 -1.08 -9.89
C GLU A 51 -0.27 -1.10 -8.41
N THR A 52 -0.13 0.05 -7.74
CA THR A 52 -0.44 0.18 -6.32
C THR A 52 -1.94 0.28 -6.11
N ARG A 53 -2.54 -0.70 -5.43
CA ARG A 53 -3.98 -0.72 -5.13
C ARG A 53 -4.30 -1.57 -3.91
N LEU A 54 -5.47 -1.32 -3.32
CA LEU A 54 -6.08 -2.17 -2.30
C LEU A 54 -6.76 -3.35 -3.01
N LEU A 55 -6.31 -4.58 -2.77
CA LEU A 55 -6.79 -5.75 -3.49
C LEU A 55 -8.07 -6.32 -2.89
N ARG A 56 -8.15 -6.32 -1.55
CA ARG A 56 -9.24 -6.96 -0.83
C ARG A 56 -9.37 -6.37 0.56
N VAL A 57 -10.61 -6.19 1.03
CA VAL A 57 -10.93 -6.01 2.45
C VAL A 57 -11.99 -7.05 2.83
N ARG A 58 -11.73 -7.85 3.87
CA ARG A 58 -12.65 -8.90 4.32
C ARG A 58 -13.90 -8.24 4.91
N GLY A 59 -15.07 -8.68 4.45
CA GLY A 59 -16.36 -8.23 4.98
C GLY A 59 -16.90 -6.94 4.34
N ASP A 60 -16.12 -6.26 3.49
CA ASP A 60 -16.61 -5.11 2.72
C ASP A 60 -15.90 -5.03 1.37
N ALA A 61 -16.57 -5.52 0.32
CA ALA A 61 -16.06 -5.48 -1.04
C ALA A 61 -16.09 -4.06 -1.63
N GLY A 62 -16.86 -3.13 -1.05
CA GLY A 62 -16.93 -1.75 -1.50
C GLY A 62 -15.73 -0.91 -1.08
N GLU A 63 -14.98 -1.34 -0.05
CA GLU A 63 -13.81 -0.60 0.44
C GLU A 63 -12.74 -0.40 -0.64
N THR A 64 -12.50 -1.38 -1.51
CA THR A 64 -11.48 -1.23 -2.58
C THR A 64 -11.85 -0.12 -3.57
N ALA A 65 -13.15 0.14 -3.79
CA ALA A 65 -13.62 1.25 -4.62
C ALA A 65 -13.65 2.59 -3.88
N ARG A 66 -13.68 2.57 -2.54
CA ARG A 66 -13.70 3.78 -1.70
C ARG A 66 -12.32 4.36 -1.42
N TRP A 67 -11.25 3.62 -1.69
CA TRP A 67 -9.90 4.04 -1.35
C TRP A 67 -8.98 3.99 -2.57
N SER A 68 -8.20 5.05 -2.74
CA SER A 68 -7.05 5.08 -3.64
C SER A 68 -5.77 4.89 -2.84
N LEU A 69 -4.89 4.02 -3.34
CA LEU A 69 -3.53 3.88 -2.84
C LEU A 69 -2.54 4.35 -3.89
N MET A 70 -1.51 5.08 -3.47
CA MET A 70 -0.47 5.61 -4.34
C MET A 70 0.91 5.31 -3.74
N ALA A 71 1.84 4.83 -4.56
CA ALA A 71 3.24 4.69 -4.15
C ALA A 71 3.94 6.05 -4.20
N LEU A 72 4.82 6.29 -3.22
CA LEU A 72 5.67 7.46 -3.11
C LEU A 72 7.13 7.01 -2.96
N HIS A 73 8.04 7.74 -3.60
CA HIS A 73 9.48 7.50 -3.53
C HIS A 73 10.19 8.78 -3.05
N PRO A 74 10.17 9.05 -1.73
CA PRO A 74 10.66 10.33 -1.20
C PRO A 74 12.18 10.48 -1.32
N ALA A 75 12.92 9.38 -1.31
CA ALA A 75 14.37 9.33 -1.47
C ALA A 75 14.80 7.94 -1.97
N ASN A 76 16.04 7.84 -2.45
CA ASN A 76 16.61 6.55 -2.84
C ASN A 76 16.67 5.59 -1.63
N GLY A 77 16.23 4.35 -1.81
CA GLY A 77 16.19 3.35 -0.74
C GLY A 77 15.00 3.46 0.22
N TYR A 78 14.08 4.41 0.02
CA TYR A 78 12.88 4.57 0.85
C TYR A 78 11.61 4.27 0.05
N ALA A 79 10.67 3.57 0.70
CA ALA A 79 9.32 3.38 0.22
C ALA A 79 8.35 4.19 1.08
N ALA A 80 7.33 4.76 0.46
CA ALA A 80 6.20 5.37 1.13
C ALA A 80 4.92 5.11 0.34
N ALA A 81 3.78 5.28 0.99
CA ALA A 81 2.49 5.18 0.35
C ALA A 81 1.52 6.23 0.91
N LEU A 82 0.60 6.66 0.06
CA LEU A 82 -0.52 7.52 0.41
C LEU A 82 -1.82 6.74 0.24
N ALA A 83 -2.73 6.90 1.20
CA ALA A 83 -4.10 6.41 1.11
C ALA A 83 -5.07 7.58 1.19
N VAL A 84 -6.01 7.66 0.26
CA VAL A 84 -7.02 8.72 0.19
C VAL A 84 -8.39 8.09 -0.03
N ALA A 85 -9.42 8.63 0.64
CA ALA A 85 -10.80 8.24 0.37
C ALA A 85 -11.27 8.85 -0.96
N GLY A 86 -11.91 8.05 -1.81
CA GLY A 86 -12.32 8.38 -3.17
C GLY A 86 -11.33 7.95 -4.25
N GLN A 87 -11.73 8.11 -5.52
CA GLN A 87 -10.95 7.74 -6.72
C GLN A 87 -10.32 8.94 -7.43
N GLU A 88 -10.65 10.17 -7.02
CA GLU A 88 -10.27 11.41 -7.72
C GLU A 88 -9.18 12.19 -6.98
N ALA A 89 -8.12 11.50 -6.56
CA ALA A 89 -6.99 12.16 -5.91
C ALA A 89 -5.93 12.56 -6.94
N ARG A 90 -5.61 13.86 -7.01
CA ARG A 90 -4.48 14.37 -7.79
C ARG A 90 -3.27 14.55 -6.88
N LEU A 91 -2.24 13.75 -7.12
CA LEU A 91 -0.98 13.84 -6.39
C LEU A 91 0.00 14.77 -7.13
N SER A 92 0.62 15.69 -6.39
CA SER A 92 1.73 16.51 -6.88
C SER A 92 2.84 16.47 -5.85
N CYS A 93 4.04 16.07 -6.29
CA CYS A 93 5.21 15.93 -5.43
C CYS A 93 6.23 17.02 -5.78
N TRP A 94 6.74 17.69 -4.75
CA TRP A 94 7.70 18.78 -4.90
C TRP A 94 9.01 18.39 -4.23
N GLN A 95 10.13 18.69 -4.89
CA GLN A 95 11.46 18.59 -4.28
C GLN A 95 11.93 19.99 -3.96
N TRP A 96 12.02 20.31 -2.68
CA TRP A 96 12.61 21.56 -2.20
C TRP A 96 14.13 21.42 -2.29
N ARG A 97 14.77 22.41 -2.91
CA ARG A 97 16.22 22.55 -2.98
C ARG A 97 16.69 23.58 -1.98
#